data_AF-A0A821QMZ6-F1
#
_entry.id   AF-A0A821QMZ6-F1
#
_cell.length_a   1.000
_cell.length_b   1.000
_cell.length_c   1.000
_cell.angle_alpha   90.00
_cell.angle_beta   90.00
_cell.angle_gamma   90.00
#
_symmetry.space_group_name_H-M   'P 1'
#
loop_
_entity.id
_entity.type
_entity.pdbx_description
1 polymer ?
#
loop_
_entity_poly.entity_id
_entity_poly.type
_entity_poly.pdbx_seq_one_letter_code
_entity_poly.pdbx_strand_id
1 'polypeptide(L)'
;IYRTLPSNKSNKLTLMLHADGAPVTKVGGKSLWPIQCTLVEMPPPMRDRADATMILGAWLGGTHPNRDLLWCYIVQQIHDLF
;
A
#
# COMPACT_ATOMS: atom_id res chain seq x y z
N ILE A 1 20.25 -9.04 7.93
CA ILE A 1 21.26 -8.43 7.02
C ILE A 1 20.50 -7.63 5.99
N TYR A 2 20.56 -6.29 6.05
CA TYR A 2 19.98 -5.43 5.01
C TYR A 2 21.04 -5.15 3.96
N ARG A 3 20.71 -5.31 2.68
CA ARG A 3 21.60 -4.99 1.56
C ARG A 3 21.20 -3.64 0.99
N THR A 4 22.10 -2.68 1.03
CA THR A 4 21.90 -1.41 0.31
C THR A 4 21.95 -1.71 -1.18
N LEU A 5 20.85 -1.44 -1.88
CA LEU A 5 20.83 -1.52 -3.33
C LEU A 5 21.69 -0.38 -3.90
N PRO A 6 22.37 -0.58 -5.04
CA PRO A 6 23.08 0.51 -5.71
C PRO A 6 22.13 1.67 -5.98
N SER A 7 22.64 2.90 -5.90
CA SER A 7 21.85 4.13 -6.11
C SER A 7 21.00 4.01 -7.37
N ASN A 8 19.68 4.08 -7.20
CA ASN A 8 18.73 4.08 -8.32
C ASN A 8 18.96 5.37 -9.12
N LYS A 9 19.65 5.27 -10.26
CA LYS A 9 19.88 6.41 -11.18
C LYS A 9 18.65 6.71 -12.04
N SER A 10 17.58 5.92 -11.94
CA SER A 10 16.33 6.23 -12.62
C SER A 10 15.48 7.13 -11.74
N ASN A 11 14.82 8.12 -12.33
CA ASN A 11 13.83 8.97 -11.64
C ASN A 11 12.52 8.20 -11.34
N LYS A 12 12.60 6.89 -11.08
CA LYS A 12 11.46 6.02 -10.80
C LYS A 12 11.43 5.70 -9.31
N LEU A 13 10.25 5.84 -8.73
CA LEU A 13 9.97 5.48 -7.34
C LEU A 13 9.21 4.16 -7.30
N THR A 14 9.54 3.31 -6.35
CA THR A 14 8.92 2.00 -6.17
C THR A 14 8.03 2.03 -4.93
N LEU A 15 6.74 1.81 -5.15
CA LEU A 15 5.74 1.76 -4.09
C LEU A 15 5.43 0.30 -3.74
N MET A 16 5.49 -0.02 -2.45
CA MET A 16 5.04 -1.30 -1.91
C MET A 16 3.70 -1.11 -1.23
N LEU A 17 2.71 -1.91 -1.65
CA LEU A 17 1.33 -1.82 -1.18
C LEU A 17 1.00 -2.97 -0.24
N HIS A 18 0.39 -2.62 0.89
CA HIS A 18 -0.02 -3.52 1.94
C HIS A 18 -1.55 -3.47 2.03
N ALA A 19 -2.19 -4.62 1.79
CA ALA A 19 -3.65 -4.77 1.78
C ALA A 19 -4.14 -5.88 2.72
N ASP A 20 -3.21 -6.52 3.43
CA ASP A 20 -3.44 -7.64 4.36
C ASP A 20 -3.40 -7.24 5.84
N GLY A 21 -3.46 -5.94 6.11
CA GLY A 21 -3.49 -5.40 7.47
C GLY A 21 -4.78 -5.74 8.22
N ALA A 22 -4.86 -5.29 9.47
CA ALA A 22 -6.07 -5.41 10.28
C ALA A 22 -7.12 -4.35 9.90
N PRO A 23 -8.42 -4.63 10.10
CA PRO A 23 -9.45 -3.62 9.91
C PRO A 23 -9.31 -2.53 10.96
N VAL A 24 -9.38 -1.26 10.54
CA VAL A 24 -9.19 -0.09 11.43
C VAL A 24 -10.44 0.19 12.24
N THR A 25 -11.62 0.02 11.65
CA THR A 25 -12.89 0.27 12.32
C THR A 25 -14.04 -0.45 11.62
N LYS A 26 -15.22 -0.46 12.25
CA LYS A 26 -16.46 -0.95 11.67
C LYS A 26 -17.38 0.22 11.33
N VAL A 27 -17.90 0.23 10.11
CA VAL A 27 -18.88 1.22 9.63
C VAL A 27 -20.11 0.46 9.15
N GLY A 28 -21.25 0.65 9.82
CA GLY A 28 -22.52 0.02 9.42
C GLY A 28 -22.47 -1.52 9.35
N GLY A 29 -21.75 -2.16 10.27
CA GLY A 29 -21.57 -3.63 10.28
C GLY A 29 -20.53 -4.17 9.30
N LYS A 30 -19.91 -3.31 8.48
CA LYS A 30 -18.79 -3.67 7.58
C LYS A 30 -17.47 -3.23 8.20
N SER A 31 -16.39 -3.92 7.88
CA SER A 31 -15.04 -3.57 8.30
C SER A 31 -14.37 -2.66 7.27
N LEU A 32 -13.67 -1.63 7.76
CA LEU A 32 -12.86 -0.73 6.96
C LEU A 32 -11.40 -1.20 7.01
N TRP A 33 -10.87 -1.61 5.87
CA TRP A 33 -9.51 -2.12 5.73
C TRP A 33 -8.67 -1.07 4.98
N PRO A 34 -7.67 -0.45 5.62
CA PRO A 34 -6.83 0.52 4.96
C PRO A 34 -5.88 -0.18 3.97
N ILE A 35 -5.66 0.45 2.83
CA ILE A 35 -4.62 0.06 1.89
C ILE A 35 -3.44 0.98 2.13
N GLN A 36 -2.39 0.44 2.73
CA GLN A 36 -1.19 1.17 3.12
C GLN A 36 -0.13 1.05 2.03
N CYS A 37 0.77 2.04 1.99
CA CYS A 37 1.85 2.11 1.02
C CYS A 37 3.12 2.60 1.70
N THR A 38 4.25 2.02 1.31
CA THR A 38 5.59 2.44 1.75
C THR A 38 6.51 2.60 0.56
N LEU A 39 7.40 3.60 0.62
CA LEU A 39 8.42 3.83 -0.41
C LEU A 39 9.63 2.91 -0.19
N VAL A 40 9.98 2.12 -1.20
CA VAL A 40 11.05 1.11 -1.11
C VAL A 40 12.44 1.75 -1.12
N GLU A 41 12.58 2.96 -1.64
CA GLU A 41 13.85 3.69 -1.65
C GLU A 41 14.22 4.24 -0.25
N MET A 42 13.28 4.30 0.69
CA MET A 42 13.60 4.69 2.07
C MET A 42 14.43 3.61 2.78
N PRO A 43 15.43 3.99 3.59
CA PRO A 43 16.16 3.04 4.44
C PRO A 43 15.21 2.25 5.35
N PRO A 44 15.47 0.96 5.62
CA PRO A 44 14.58 0.13 6.46
C PRO A 44 14.23 0.76 7.82
N PRO A 45 15.17 1.35 8.59
CA PRO A 45 14.84 1.97 9.88
C PRO A 45 13.90 3.17 9.78
N MET A 46 13.84 3.80 8.62
CA MET A 46 12.92 4.92 8.35
C MET A 46 11.60 4.40 7.79
N ARG A 47 11.62 3.37 6.93
CA ARG A 47 10.44 2.80 6.29
C ARG A 47 9.45 2.19 7.29
N ASP A 48 9.97 1.58 8.36
CA ASP A 48 9.14 0.92 9.38
C ASP A 48 8.47 1.91 10.34
N ARG A 49 8.75 3.22 10.20
CA ARG A 49 8.10 4.24 11.01
C ARG A 49 6.69 4.54 10.50
N ALA A 50 5.80 4.89 11.43
CA ALA A 50 4.42 5.20 11.10
C ALA A 50 4.27 6.43 10.17
N ASP A 51 5.18 7.40 10.26
CA ASP A 51 5.23 8.60 9.40
C ASP A 51 5.69 8.30 7.96
N ALA A 52 6.32 7.15 7.75
CA ALA A 52 6.80 6.68 6.45
C ALA A 52 5.76 5.82 5.70
N THR A 53 4.59 5.59 6.31
CA THR A 53 3.48 4.84 5.75
C THR A 53 2.37 5.78 5.29
N MET A 54 1.96 5.66 4.03
CA MET A 54 0.86 6.43 3.45
C MET A 54 -0.38 5.55 3.29
N ILE A 55 -1.58 6.13 3.43
CA ILE A 55 -2.83 5.44 3.12
C ILE A 55 -3.27 5.86 1.71
N LEU A 56 -3.34 4.91 0.78
CA LEU A 56 -3.75 5.20 -0.62
C LEU A 56 -5.23 4.95 -0.86
N GLY A 57 -5.88 4.18 0.02
CA GLY A 57 -7.29 3.88 -0.10
C GLY A 57 -7.80 3.08 1.08
N ALA A 58 -9.08 2.74 1.02
CA ALA A 58 -9.70 1.86 2.00
C ALA A 58 -10.74 0.96 1.33
N TRP A 59 -10.79 -0.28 1.77
CA TRP A 59 -11.79 -1.26 1.38
C TRP A 59 -12.86 -1.36 2.45
N LEU A 60 -14.11 -1.12 2.08
CA LEU A 60 -15.24 -1.23 2.98
C LEU A 60 -16.01 -2.53 2.69
N GLY A 61 -15.85 -3.54 3.54
CA GLY A 61 -16.45 -4.85 3.32
C GLY A 61 -16.57 -5.68 4.60
N GLY A 62 -17.49 -6.64 4.61
CA GLY A 62 -17.64 -7.56 5.75
C GLY A 62 -16.47 -8.54 5.88
N THR A 63 -15.73 -8.76 4.79
CA THR A 63 -14.59 -9.67 4.70
C THR A 63 -13.32 -8.92 4.33
N HIS A 64 -12.19 -9.60 4.51
CA HIS A 64 -10.87 -9.13 4.08
C HIS A 64 -10.87 -8.74 2.59
N PRO A 65 -10.10 -7.71 2.17
CA PRO A 65 -9.99 -7.32 0.77
C PRO A 65 -9.65 -8.50 -0.14
N ASN A 66 -10.35 -8.63 -1.26
CA ASN A 66 -9.95 -9.55 -2.31
C ASN A 66 -8.76 -8.92 -3.05
N ARG A 67 -7.58 -9.53 -2.90
CA ARG A 67 -6.32 -9.03 -3.45
C ARG A 67 -6.36 -8.88 -4.97
N ASP A 68 -6.92 -9.86 -5.68
CA ASP A 68 -6.98 -9.84 -7.14
C ASP A 68 -7.86 -8.69 -7.63
N LEU A 69 -9.02 -8.50 -6.98
CA LEU A 69 -9.94 -7.42 -7.35
C LEU A 69 -9.35 -6.05 -7.04
N LEU A 70 -8.67 -5.92 -5.90
CA LEU A 70 -7.94 -4.70 -5.55
C LEU A 70 -6.87 -4.39 -6.60
N TRP A 71 -6.15 -5.42 -7.05
CA TRP A 71 -5.07 -5.26 -8.02
C TRP A 71 -5.55 -4.88 -9.40
N CYS A 72 -6.61 -5.51 -9.89
CA CYS A 72 -7.28 -5.09 -11.12
C CYS A 72 -7.74 -3.63 -11.04
N TYR A 73 -8.33 -3.20 -9.92
CA TYR A 73 -8.80 -1.84 -9.76
C TYR A 73 -7.67 -0.81 -9.76
N ILE A 74 -6.58 -1.09 -9.05
CA ILE A 74 -5.41 -0.20 -9.00
C ILE A 74 -4.76 -0.10 -10.38
N VAL A 75 -4.57 -1.23 -11.07
CA VAL A 75 -4.00 -1.24 -12.43
C VAL A 75 -4.89 -0.46 -13.40
N GLN A 76 -6.21 -0.62 -13.32
CA GLN A 76 -7.15 0.15 -14.14
C GLN A 76 -7.06 1.65 -13.88
N GLN A 77 -7.07 2.06 -12.60
CA GLN A 77 -6.94 3.47 -12.20
C GLN A 77 -5.63 4.10 -12.69
N ILE A 78 -4.52 3.36 -12.64
CA ILE A 78 -3.24 3.82 -13.17
C ILE A 78 -3.31 3.93 -14.68
N HIS A 79 -3.89 2.95 -15.36
CA HIS A 79 -4.06 2.98 -16.81
C HIS A 79 -4.91 4.18 -17.26
N ASP A 80 -5.99 4.50 -16.55
CA ASP A 80 -6.88 5.61 -16.90
C ASP A 80 -6.26 7.00 -16.66
N LEU A 81 -5.16 7.06 -15.88
CA LEU A 81 -4.46 8.31 -15.56
C LEU A 81 -3.45 8.75 -16.64
N PHE A 82 -3.07 7.85 -17.56
CA PHE A 82 -2.03 8.03 -18.59
C PHE A 82 -2.56 7.72 -19.99
#